data_AF-A0AAJ2TYX1-F1
#
_entry.id   AF-A0AAJ2TYX1-F1
#
_cell.length_a   1.000
_cell.length_b   1.000
_cell.length_c   1.000
_cell.angle_alpha   90.00
_cell.angle_beta   90.00
_cell.angle_gamma   90.00
#
_symmetry.space_group_name_H-M   'P 1'
#
loop_
_entity.id
_entity.type
_entity.pdbx_description
1 polymer ?
#
loop_
_entity_poly.entity_id
_entity_poly.type
_entity_poly.pdbx_seq_one_letter_code
_entity_poly.pdbx_strand_id
1 'polypeptide(L)'
;MLFIITAVLALVVHYLMFGLAYLWYVKAEEARLMFAIYAAVAVLIVLLWVFFPSRIAVGIAGVFGLYFPHFIFPSDARPLLGREITLSGVGVTLVSILLLMLATHLRLRWKGGIRRAVRK
;
A
#
# COMPACT_ATOMS: atom_id res chain seq x y z
N MET A 1 -13.19 0.55 15.86
CA MET A 1 -12.08 -0.43 16.05
C MET A 1 -11.77 -1.22 14.79
N LEU A 2 -12.75 -1.86 14.13
CA LEU A 2 -12.52 -2.65 12.90
C LEU A 2 -11.69 -1.94 11.82
N PHE A 3 -12.00 -0.67 11.50
CA PHE A 3 -11.20 0.12 10.55
C PHE A 3 -9.72 0.20 10.94
N ILE A 4 -9.41 0.52 12.21
CA ILE A 4 -8.03 0.73 12.66
C ILE A 4 -7.24 -0.58 12.56
N ILE A 5 -7.84 -1.69 12.99
CA ILE A 5 -7.22 -3.02 12.91
C ILE A 5 -6.92 -3.38 11.44
N THR A 6 -7.90 -3.22 10.55
CA THR A 6 -7.70 -3.50 9.12
C THR A 6 -6.70 -2.55 8.47
N ALA A 7 -6.68 -1.27 8.86
CA ALA A 7 -5.75 -0.28 8.34
C ALA A 7 -4.29 -0.60 8.72
N VAL A 8 -4.05 -0.95 9.99
CA VAL A 8 -2.73 -1.40 10.47
C VAL A 8 -2.31 -2.66 9.74
N LEU A 9 -3.17 -3.68 9.69
CA LEU A 9 -2.88 -4.93 8.99
C LEU A 9 -2.57 -4.69 7.50
N ALA A 10 -3.34 -3.84 6.83
CA ALA A 10 -3.14 -3.51 5.43
C ALA A 10 -1.76 -2.85 5.20
N LEU A 11 -1.37 -1.86 6.03
CA LEU A 11 -0.07 -1.21 5.93
C LEU A 11 1.09 -2.17 6.21
N VAL A 12 0.95 -3.06 7.20
CA VAL A 12 1.96 -4.08 7.53
C VAL A 12 2.14 -5.04 6.37
N VAL A 13 1.04 -5.61 5.84
CA VAL A 13 1.09 -6.53 4.69
C VAL A 13 1.71 -5.83 3.49
N HIS A 14 1.30 -4.59 3.20
CA HIS A 14 1.83 -3.81 2.09
C HIS A 14 3.34 -3.54 2.24
N TYR A 15 3.81 -3.27 3.46
CA TYR A 15 5.24 -3.08 3.73
C TYR A 15 6.04 -4.38 3.59
N LEU A 16 5.51 -5.49 4.12
CA LEU A 16 6.15 -6.79 3.98
C LEU A 16 6.28 -7.19 2.51
N MET A 17 5.26 -6.95 1.70
CA MET A 17 5.33 -7.22 0.26
C MET A 17 6.36 -6.34 -0.43
N PHE A 18 6.43 -5.05 -0.10
CA PHE A 18 7.47 -4.17 -0.60
C PHE A 18 8.89 -4.63 -0.19
N GLY A 19 9.06 -5.01 1.08
CA GLY A 19 10.33 -5.46 1.62
C GLY A 19 10.84 -6.75 0.98
N LEU A 20 9.93 -7.74 0.83
CA LEU A 20 10.22 -9.00 0.18
C LEU A 20 10.48 -8.83 -1.32
N ALA A 21 9.83 -7.87 -1.98
CA ALA A 21 10.01 -7.65 -3.42
C ALA A 21 11.31 -6.88 -3.74
N TYR A 22 11.72 -5.94 -2.88
CA TYR A 22 12.80 -5.00 -3.22
C TYR A 22 13.89 -4.93 -2.16
N LEU A 23 13.54 -4.62 -0.91
CA LEU A 23 14.52 -4.24 0.12
C LEU A 23 15.52 -5.35 0.46
N TRP A 24 15.13 -6.62 0.30
CA TRP A 24 16.01 -7.75 0.58
C TRP A 24 17.18 -7.89 -0.40
N TYR A 25 17.07 -7.31 -1.60
CA TYR A 25 18.00 -7.60 -2.69
C TYR A 25 18.80 -6.39 -3.19
N VAL A 26 18.56 -5.20 -2.63
CA VAL A 26 19.25 -3.97 -3.02
C VAL A 26 20.35 -3.59 -2.04
N LYS A 27 21.31 -2.78 -2.49
CA LYS A 27 22.36 -2.24 -1.62
C LYS A 27 21.76 -1.32 -0.55
N ALA A 28 22.45 -1.17 0.58
CA ALA A 28 21.96 -0.37 1.71
C ALA A 28 21.66 1.11 1.38
N GLU A 29 22.36 1.69 0.40
CA GLU A 29 22.12 3.06 -0.08
C GLU A 29 20.81 3.18 -0.85
N GLU A 30 20.56 2.27 -1.79
CA GLU A 30 19.32 2.19 -2.57
C GLU A 30 18.12 1.82 -1.68
N ALA A 31 18.33 0.91 -0.73
CA ALA A 31 17.33 0.50 0.26
C ALA A 31 16.80 1.70 1.06
N ARG A 32 17.67 2.64 1.46
CA ARG A 32 17.28 3.85 2.21
C ARG A 32 16.40 4.78 1.38
N LEU A 33 16.75 5.00 0.11
CA LEU A 33 15.94 5.81 -0.79
C LEU A 33 14.57 5.16 -1.04
N MET A 34 14.55 3.86 -1.33
CA MET A 34 13.33 3.07 -1.50
C MET A 34 12.43 3.13 -0.26
N PHE A 35 13.02 2.98 0.92
CA PHE A 35 12.29 3.08 2.19
C PHE A 35 11.72 4.48 2.40
N ALA A 36 12.47 5.54 2.11
CA ALA A 36 12.00 6.92 2.24
C ALA A 36 10.80 7.21 1.32
N ILE A 37 10.85 6.76 0.06
CA ILE A 37 9.74 6.90 -0.89
C ILE A 37 8.54 6.08 -0.42
N TYR A 38 8.75 4.83 0.00
CA TYR A 38 7.68 3.99 0.53
C TYR A 38 7.02 4.63 1.77
N ALA A 39 7.80 5.18 2.70
CA ALA A 39 7.29 5.86 3.88
C ALA A 39 6.43 7.07 3.49
N ALA A 40 6.83 7.85 2.49
CA ALA A 40 6.01 8.94 1.96
C ALA A 40 4.68 8.44 1.39
N VAL A 41 4.66 7.29 0.70
CA VAL A 41 3.42 6.66 0.21
C VAL A 41 2.54 6.19 1.37
N ALA A 42 3.12 5.56 2.39
CA ALA A 42 2.37 5.13 3.58
C ALA A 42 1.74 6.32 4.30
N VAL A 43 2.47 7.42 4.45
CA VAL A 43 1.95 8.69 5.00
C VAL A 43 0.81 9.23 4.12
N LEU A 44 0.98 9.25 2.80
CA LEU A 44 -0.08 9.68 1.88
C LEU A 44 -1.36 8.85 2.05
N ILE A 45 -1.26 7.53 2.17
CA ILE A 45 -2.41 6.64 2.42
C ILE A 45 -3.12 7.00 3.73
N VAL A 46 -2.36 7.25 4.80
CA VAL A 46 -2.92 7.68 6.09
C VAL A 46 -3.62 9.04 5.96
N LEU A 47 -3.00 10.01 5.29
CA LEU A 47 -3.61 11.32 5.03
C LEU A 47 -4.92 11.17 4.23
N LEU A 48 -4.96 10.30 3.22
CA LEU A 48 -6.19 9.98 2.49
C LEU A 48 -7.26 9.43 3.44
N TRP A 49 -6.95 8.48 4.32
CA TRP A 49 -7.95 7.99 5.28
C TRP A 49 -8.47 9.05 6.25
N VAL A 50 -7.63 10.00 6.65
CA VAL A 50 -7.99 11.08 7.57
C VAL A 50 -8.86 12.12 6.86
N PHE A 51 -8.37 12.70 5.77
CA PHE A 51 -8.96 13.87 5.12
C PHE A 51 -9.97 13.50 4.02
N PHE A 52 -9.62 12.55 3.16
CA PHE A 52 -10.40 12.21 1.96
C PHE A 52 -10.37 10.70 1.66
N PRO A 53 -11.18 9.88 2.37
CA PRO A 53 -11.09 8.43 2.33
C PRO A 53 -11.67 7.85 1.02
N SER A 54 -10.99 8.08 -0.10
CA SER A 54 -11.36 7.59 -1.43
C SER A 54 -10.70 6.23 -1.69
N ARG A 55 -11.53 5.24 -2.03
CA ARG A 55 -11.07 3.87 -2.39
C ARG A 55 -10.13 3.89 -3.59
N ILE A 56 -10.44 4.73 -4.57
CA ILE A 56 -9.65 4.85 -5.81
C ILE A 56 -8.30 5.49 -5.49
N ALA A 57 -8.28 6.60 -4.75
CA ALA A 57 -7.03 7.29 -4.40
C ALA A 57 -6.09 6.40 -3.57
N VAL A 58 -6.63 5.68 -2.58
CA VAL A 58 -5.85 4.74 -1.77
C VAL A 58 -5.35 3.56 -2.61
N GLY A 59 -6.19 3.04 -3.52
CA GLY A 59 -5.78 1.97 -4.43
C GLY A 59 -4.62 2.41 -5.34
N ILE A 60 -4.72 3.59 -5.95
CA ILE A 60 -3.66 4.17 -6.78
C ILE A 60 -2.38 4.37 -5.96
N ALA A 61 -2.48 4.95 -4.76
CA ALA A 61 -1.33 5.16 -3.88
C ALA A 61 -0.67 3.82 -3.48
N GLY A 62 -1.46 2.79 -3.17
CA GLY A 62 -0.93 1.46 -2.87
C GLY A 62 -0.22 0.84 -4.07
N VAL A 63 -0.83 0.87 -5.26
CA VAL A 63 -0.19 0.38 -6.49
C VAL A 63 1.11 1.13 -6.74
N PHE A 64 1.11 2.45 -6.63
CA PHE A 64 2.34 3.23 -6.75
C PHE A 64 3.38 2.80 -5.71
N GLY A 65 3.01 2.61 -4.44
CA GLY A 65 3.92 2.17 -3.39
C GLY A 65 4.61 0.82 -3.65
N LEU A 66 3.98 -0.07 -4.40
CA LEU A 66 4.57 -1.35 -4.78
C LEU A 66 5.33 -1.30 -6.10
N TYR A 67 4.95 -0.44 -7.04
CA TYR A 67 5.50 -0.47 -8.40
C TYR A 67 6.43 0.70 -8.72
N PHE A 68 6.52 1.74 -7.89
CA PHE A 68 7.43 2.87 -8.12
C PHE A 68 8.88 2.47 -8.39
N PRO A 69 9.44 1.40 -7.79
CA PRO A 69 10.82 1.04 -8.09
C PRO A 69 11.06 0.75 -9.56
N HIS A 70 10.04 0.27 -10.28
CA HIS A 70 10.12 0.00 -11.71
C HIS A 70 10.23 1.27 -12.57
N PHE A 71 9.74 2.40 -12.06
CA PHE A 71 9.77 3.68 -12.76
C PHE A 71 11.04 4.47 -12.46
N ILE A 72 11.64 4.25 -11.28
CA ILE A 72 12.75 5.06 -10.78
C ILE A 72 14.10 4.35 -10.91
N PHE A 73 14.15 3.02 -10.75
CA PHE A 73 15.40 2.26 -10.75
C PHE A 73 15.62 1.49 -12.06
N PRO A 74 16.85 1.54 -12.62
CA PRO A 74 17.21 0.85 -13.85
C PRO A 74 17.13 -0.68 -13.70
N SER A 75 16.96 -1.35 -14.84
CA SER A 75 16.65 -2.77 -15.03
C SER A 75 17.55 -3.76 -14.28
N ASP A 76 18.79 -3.37 -14.00
CA ASP A 76 19.82 -4.28 -13.49
C ASP A 76 19.76 -4.45 -11.96
N ALA A 77 19.04 -3.56 -11.27
CA ALA A 77 18.69 -3.67 -9.85
C ALA A 77 17.41 -4.51 -9.62
N ARG A 78 17.02 -5.33 -10.60
CA ARG A 78 15.79 -6.15 -10.58
C ARG A 78 16.10 -7.65 -10.43
N PRO A 79 16.59 -8.11 -9.28
CA PRO A 79 17.06 -9.49 -9.12
C PRO A 79 15.96 -10.56 -9.21
N LEU A 80 14.67 -10.20 -9.27
CA LEU A 80 13.55 -11.17 -9.40
C LEU A 80 12.48 -10.84 -10.46
N LEU A 81 12.52 -9.68 -11.10
CA LEU A 81 11.39 -9.24 -11.95
C LEU A 81 11.35 -9.89 -13.34
N GLY A 82 12.43 -10.56 -13.77
CA GLY A 82 12.51 -11.15 -15.11
C GLY A 82 12.09 -12.62 -15.23
N ARG A 83 12.02 -13.39 -14.13
CA ARG A 83 11.86 -14.85 -14.18
C ARG A 83 10.71 -15.44 -13.36
N GLU A 84 10.20 -14.71 -12.37
CA GLU A 84 9.15 -15.20 -11.47
C GLU A 84 8.02 -14.17 -11.27
N ILE A 85 7.51 -13.58 -12.36
CA ILE A 85 6.11 -13.13 -12.38
C ILE A 85 5.22 -14.38 -12.45
N THR A 86 5.35 -15.26 -11.46
CA THR A 86 4.35 -16.29 -11.21
C THR A 86 3.07 -15.58 -10.82
N LEU A 87 1.92 -16.20 -11.15
CA LEU A 87 0.60 -15.74 -10.69
C LEU A 87 0.58 -15.42 -9.17
N SER A 88 1.47 -16.03 -8.38
CA SER A 88 1.67 -15.75 -6.96
C SER A 88 2.20 -14.34 -6.67
N GLY A 89 3.14 -13.79 -7.45
CA GLY A 89 3.67 -12.44 -7.22
C GLY A 89 2.61 -11.35 -7.44
N VAL A 90 1.83 -11.48 -8.52
CA VAL A 90 0.72 -10.56 -8.83
C VAL A 90 -0.47 -10.79 -7.88
N GLY A 91 -0.81 -12.04 -7.59
CA GLY A 91 -1.90 -12.37 -6.66
C GLY A 91 -1.64 -11.83 -5.25
N VAL A 92 -0.40 -11.94 -4.78
CA VAL A 92 -0.01 -11.51 -3.43
C VAL A 92 0.11 -9.98 -3.32
N THR A 93 0.57 -9.27 -4.36
CA THR A 93 0.51 -7.80 -4.36
C THR A 93 -0.94 -7.29 -4.36
N LEU A 94 -1.84 -7.94 -5.12
CA LEU A 94 -3.26 -7.62 -5.13
C LEU A 94 -3.92 -7.79 -3.76
N VAL A 95 -3.53 -8.81 -2.97
CA VAL A 95 -4.03 -8.98 -1.60
C VAL A 95 -3.77 -7.74 -0.75
N SER A 96 -2.57 -7.15 -0.83
CA SER A 96 -2.25 -5.94 -0.06
C SER A 96 -3.11 -4.73 -0.49
N ILE A 97 -3.35 -4.55 -1.79
CA ILE A 97 -4.19 -3.48 -2.33
C ILE A 97 -5.64 -3.68 -1.92
N LEU A 98 -6.15 -4.92 -2.00
CA LEU A 98 -7.51 -5.25 -1.58
C LEU A 98 -7.70 -4.98 -0.08
N LEU A 99 -6.72 -5.27 0.77
CA LEU A 99 -6.77 -4.93 2.20
C LEU A 99 -6.81 -3.42 2.43
N LEU A 100 -6.04 -2.63 1.69
CA LEU A 100 -6.09 -1.16 1.75
C LEU A 100 -7.45 -0.63 1.31
N MET A 101 -8.03 -1.19 0.24
CA MET A 101 -9.36 -0.83 -0.24
C MET A 101 -10.45 -1.22 0.76
N LEU A 102 -10.31 -2.39 1.42
CA LEU A 102 -11.22 -2.86 2.47
C LEU A 102 -11.16 -1.94 3.70
N ALA A 103 -9.97 -1.59 4.17
CA ALA A 103 -9.80 -0.61 5.25
C ALA A 103 -10.50 0.72 4.88
N THR A 104 -10.32 1.20 3.65
CA THR A 104 -10.97 2.41 3.16
C THR A 104 -12.49 2.27 3.10
N HIS A 105 -13.01 1.11 2.71
CA HIS A 105 -14.44 0.83 2.71
C HIS A 105 -15.02 0.87 4.13
N LEU A 106 -14.34 0.27 5.11
CA LEU A 106 -14.74 0.31 6.52
C LEU A 106 -14.73 1.75 7.07
N ARG A 107 -13.73 2.56 6.71
CA ARG A 107 -13.66 4.00 7.06
C ARG A 107 -14.86 4.78 6.54
N LEU A 108 -15.24 4.54 5.28
CA LEU A 108 -16.39 5.19 4.66
C LEU A 108 -17.72 4.79 5.31
N ARG A 109 -17.91 3.49 5.62
CA ARG A 109 -19.10 3.02 6.34
C ARG A 109 -19.22 3.67 7.72
N TRP A 110 -18.10 3.79 8.45
CA TRP A 110 -18.09 4.46 9.75
C TRP A 110 -18.47 5.95 9.64
N LYS A 111 -17.87 6.69 8.70
CA LYS A 111 -18.19 8.11 8.47
C LYS A 111 -19.66 8.32 8.05
N GLY A 112 -20.21 7.41 7.24
CA GLY A 112 -21.61 7.43 6.83
C GLY A 112 -22.60 7.11 7.96
N GLY A 113 -22.23 6.21 8.88
CA GLY A 113 -23.02 5.90 10.07
C GLY A 113 -23.15 7.09 11.02
N ILE A 114 -22.05 7.81 11.27
CA ILE A 114 -22.04 9.02 12.10
C ILE A 114 -22.96 10.10 11.50
N ARG A 115 -22.88 10.35 10.20
CA ARG A 115 -23.74 11.35 9.53
C ARG A 115 -25.24 11.03 9.62
N ARG A 116 -25.62 9.75 9.63
CA ARG A 116 -27.03 9.36 9.82
C ARG A 116 -27.50 9.51 11.27
N ALA A 117 -26.62 9.30 12.24
CA ALA A 117 -26.94 9.48 13.65
C ALA A 117 -27.17 10.95 14.03
N VAL A 118 -26.48 11.89 13.37
CA VAL A 118 -26.62 13.34 13.61
C VAL A 118 -27.87 13.95 12.94
N ARG A 119 -28.48 13.26 11.97
CA ARG A 119 -29.69 13.74 11.25
C ARG A 119 -31.01 13.25 11.84
N LYS A 120 -30.98 12.39 12.88
CA LYS A 120 -32.15 11.95 13.62
C LYS A 120 -32.18 12.67 14.96
#